data_AF-A0A7S2RHJ4-F1
#
_entry.id   AF-A0A7S2RHJ4-F1
#
_cell.length_a   1.000
_cell.length_b   1.000
_cell.length_c   1.000
_cell.angle_alpha   90.00
_cell.angle_beta   90.00
_cell.angle_gamma   90.00
#
_symmetry.space_group_name_H-M   'P 1'
#
loop_
_entity.id
_entity.type
_entity.pdbx_description
1 polymer ?
#
loop_
_entity_poly.entity_id
_entity_poly.type
_entity_poly.pdbx_seq_one_letter_code
_entity_poly.pdbx_strand_id
1 'polypeptide(L)'
;ESAALEASTSCFTCSEGKYSPSLGTPQCLDLPKGYVSHQVGLANVSNATPCNTGYFQNETGQTDCKAAEPGFFVAQTQGGARKARRCPAGFFTDLNASTAC
;
A
#
# COMPACT_ATOMS: atom_id res chain seq x y z
N GLU A 1 -1.59 -25.79 14.37
CA GLU A 1 -1.59 -24.74 13.31
C GLU A 1 -2.52 -23.61 13.75
N SER A 2 -1.95 -22.44 14.02
CA SER A 2 -2.57 -21.38 14.82
C SER A 2 -3.52 -20.51 13.98
N ALA A 3 -4.77 -20.95 13.83
CA ALA A 3 -5.89 -20.08 13.52
C ALA A 3 -6.51 -19.64 14.85
N ALA A 4 -6.26 -18.39 15.27
CA ALA A 4 -6.90 -17.84 16.45
C ALA A 4 -8.39 -17.57 16.15
N LEU A 5 -9.26 -18.53 16.51
CA LEU A 5 -10.66 -18.27 16.81
C LEU A 5 -10.75 -17.86 18.28
N GLU A 6 -10.79 -16.55 18.55
CA GLU A 6 -11.33 -16.05 19.81
C GLU A 6 -12.74 -15.52 19.52
N ALA A 7 -13.76 -16.31 19.90
CA ALA A 7 -15.14 -15.85 19.96
C ALA A 7 -15.29 -14.96 21.21
N SER A 8 -14.89 -13.70 21.08
CA SER A 8 -15.38 -12.62 21.92
C SER A 8 -16.45 -11.87 21.10
N THR A 9 -17.14 -10.89 21.66
CA THR A 9 -18.07 -10.00 20.92
C THR A 9 -17.27 -9.05 20.00
N SER A 10 -16.28 -9.59 19.31
CA SER A 10 -15.17 -8.93 18.63
C SER A 10 -15.32 -9.17 17.14
N CYS A 11 -15.61 -8.09 16.41
CA CYS A 11 -15.63 -8.10 14.95
C CYS A 11 -14.35 -8.77 14.43
N PHE A 12 -14.50 -9.69 13.48
CA PHE A 12 -13.37 -10.21 12.72
C PHE A 12 -12.73 -9.02 11.97
N THR A 13 -11.48 -8.69 12.31
CA THR A 13 -10.74 -7.60 11.68
C THR A 13 -9.55 -8.15 10.91
N CYS A 14 -9.35 -7.63 9.69
CA CYS A 14 -8.19 -7.98 8.90
C CYS A 14 -6.94 -7.30 9.44
N SER A 15 -5.82 -8.03 9.45
CA SER A 15 -4.50 -7.46 9.73
C SER A 15 -4.20 -6.30 8.78
N GLU A 16 -3.25 -5.46 9.18
CA GLU A 16 -2.68 -4.42 8.33
C GLU A 16 -2.23 -4.96 6.96
N GLY A 17 -2.27 -4.10 5.95
CA GLY A 17 -2.05 -4.49 4.55
C GLY A 17 -3.22 -5.25 3.91
N LYS A 18 -4.27 -5.60 4.67
CA LYS A 18 -5.44 -6.35 4.16
C LYS A 18 -6.75 -5.59 4.39
N TYR A 19 -7.77 -5.96 3.62
CA TYR A 19 -9.12 -5.40 3.71
C TYR A 19 -10.19 -6.49 3.61
N SER A 20 -11.32 -6.26 4.27
CA SER A 20 -12.50 -7.12 4.19
C SER A 20 -13.56 -6.43 3.31
N PRO A 21 -13.83 -6.92 2.09
CA PRO A 21 -14.81 -6.30 1.19
C PRO A 21 -16.25 -6.41 1.68
N SER A 22 -16.52 -7.26 2.68
CA SER A 22 -17.86 -7.57 3.15
C SER A 22 -17.87 -7.65 4.67
N LEU A 23 -18.59 -6.71 5.29
CA LEU A 23 -18.75 -6.64 6.75
C LEU A 23 -19.24 -7.98 7.31
N GLY A 24 -18.50 -8.52 8.28
CA GLY A 24 -18.84 -9.78 8.94
C GLY A 24 -18.34 -11.05 8.24
N THR A 25 -17.58 -10.94 7.14
CA THR A 25 -16.92 -12.11 6.55
C THR A 25 -15.51 -12.31 7.11
N PRO A 26 -15.10 -13.57 7.38
CA PRO A 26 -13.74 -13.90 7.82
C PRO A 26 -12.70 -13.81 6.68
N GLN A 27 -13.03 -13.11 5.58
CA GLN A 27 -12.20 -13.07 4.38
C GLN A 27 -11.41 -11.77 4.33
N CYS A 28 -10.08 -11.89 4.41
CA CYS A 28 -9.15 -10.78 4.27
C CYS A 28 -8.44 -10.85 2.93
N LEU A 29 -8.69 -9.85 2.10
CA LEU A 29 -8.02 -9.68 0.81
C LEU A 29 -6.82 -8.75 0.98
N ASP A 30 -5.74 -9.07 0.29
CA ASP A 30 -4.56 -8.21 0.24
C ASP A 30 -4.86 -6.89 -0.48
N LEU A 31 -4.35 -5.78 0.06
CA LEU A 31 -4.47 -4.50 -0.61
C LEU A 31 -3.78 -4.54 -1.96
N PRO A 32 -4.39 -3.95 -3.00
CA PRO A 32 -3.78 -3.90 -4.31
C PRO A 32 -2.57 -2.95 -4.32
N LYS A 33 -1.70 -3.18 -5.30
CA LYS A 33 -0.52 -2.35 -5.58
C LYS A 33 -0.88 -0.88 -5.62
N GLY A 34 -0.04 -0.06 -5.01
CA GLY A 34 -0.22 1.39 -4.89
C GLY A 34 -1.09 1.83 -3.71
N TYR A 35 -1.59 0.90 -2.91
CA TYR A 35 -2.31 1.16 -1.68
C TYR A 35 -1.68 0.41 -0.52
N VAL A 36 -1.67 1.03 0.64
CA VAL A 36 -1.12 0.49 1.87
C VAL A 36 -2.01 0.85 3.05
N SER A 37 -1.92 0.08 4.12
CA SER A 37 -2.71 0.34 5.31
C SER A 37 -2.00 -0.21 6.54
N HIS A 38 -1.71 0.65 7.49
CA HIS A 38 -1.29 0.27 8.84
C HIS A 38 -2.49 0.08 9.78
N GLN A 39 -3.72 0.34 9.31
CA GLN A 39 -4.94 0.17 10.10
C GLN A 39 -5.47 -1.26 9.95
N VAL A 40 -5.87 -1.82 11.09
CA VAL A 40 -6.48 -3.15 11.22
C VAL A 40 -7.99 -3.01 11.01
N GLY A 41 -8.61 -3.96 10.33
CA GLY A 41 -10.06 -3.97 10.10
C GLY A 41 -10.53 -3.07 8.96
N LEU A 42 -9.70 -2.88 7.93
CA LEU A 42 -10.07 -2.07 6.77
C LEU A 42 -11.29 -2.66 6.05
N ALA A 43 -12.38 -1.89 5.95
CA ALA A 43 -13.62 -2.35 5.31
C ALA A 43 -13.59 -2.27 3.77
N ASN A 44 -12.65 -1.50 3.21
CA ASN A 44 -12.60 -1.27 1.77
C ASN A 44 -11.23 -0.70 1.38
N VAL A 45 -10.78 -1.01 0.16
CA VAL A 45 -9.53 -0.49 -0.41
C VAL A 45 -9.51 1.04 -0.55
N SER A 46 -10.64 1.69 -0.76
CA SER A 46 -10.72 3.16 -0.84
C SER A 46 -10.41 3.85 0.50
N ASN A 47 -10.52 3.15 1.62
CA ASN A 47 -10.04 3.60 2.92
C ASN A 47 -8.54 3.36 3.14
N ALA A 48 -7.87 2.63 2.24
CA ALA A 48 -6.43 2.46 2.29
C ALA A 48 -5.72 3.74 1.89
N THR A 49 -4.53 3.94 2.43
CA THR A 49 -3.66 5.05 2.10
C THR A 49 -3.03 4.79 0.72
N PRO A 50 -3.29 5.63 -0.29
CA PRO A 50 -2.58 5.52 -1.56
C PRO A 50 -1.11 5.92 -1.40
N CYS A 51 -0.23 5.33 -2.20
CA CYS A 51 1.16 5.77 -2.28
C CYS A 51 1.25 7.07 -3.08
N ASN A 52 1.62 8.14 -2.37
CA ASN A 52 1.76 9.49 -2.91
C ASN A 52 3.04 9.64 -3.74
N THR A 53 3.21 10.79 -4.38
CA THR A 53 4.43 11.14 -5.12
C THR A 53 5.68 10.92 -4.27
N GLY A 54 6.74 10.43 -4.90
CA GLY A 54 7.94 9.97 -4.22
C GLY A 54 7.88 8.53 -3.73
N TYR A 55 6.70 7.98 -3.48
CA TYR A 55 6.55 6.63 -2.92
C TYR A 55 5.78 5.74 -3.88
N PHE A 56 6.02 4.44 -3.83
CA PHE A 56 5.31 3.46 -4.64
C PHE A 56 5.16 2.14 -3.91
N GLN A 57 4.20 1.33 -4.31
CA GLN A 57 4.07 -0.03 -3.80
C GLN A 57 3.74 -0.99 -4.93
N ASN A 58 4.69 -1.86 -5.24
CA ASN A 58 4.61 -2.82 -6.34
C ASN A 58 4.05 -4.18 -5.93
N GLU A 59 3.95 -4.43 -4.63
CA GLU A 59 3.42 -5.66 -4.05
C GLU A 59 2.04 -5.45 -3.43
N THR A 60 1.32 -6.55 -3.21
CA THR A 60 0.02 -6.56 -2.54
C THR A 60 0.18 -6.92 -1.07
N GLY A 61 -0.76 -6.52 -0.22
CA GLY A 61 -0.72 -6.91 1.19
C GLY A 61 0.28 -6.11 2.02
N GLN A 62 0.68 -4.93 1.53
CA GLN A 62 1.75 -4.14 2.11
C GLN A 62 1.20 -3.06 3.03
N THR A 63 1.94 -2.79 4.09
CA THR A 63 1.59 -1.85 5.16
C THR A 63 2.19 -0.46 4.90
N ASP A 64 3.27 -0.42 4.11
CA ASP A 64 4.08 0.77 3.87
C ASP A 64 4.40 0.94 2.38
N CYS A 65 4.52 2.20 1.95
CA CYS A 65 4.95 2.51 0.59
C CYS A 65 6.48 2.58 0.53
N LYS A 66 7.05 2.02 -0.53
CA LYS A 66 8.49 2.03 -0.82
C LYS A 66 8.88 3.40 -1.36
N ALA A 67 9.94 4.01 -0.83
CA ALA A 67 10.47 5.25 -1.38
C ALA A 67 11.11 4.98 -2.76
N ALA A 68 10.94 5.91 -3.70
CA ALA A 68 11.72 5.91 -4.93
C ALA A 68 13.21 6.00 -4.58
N GLU A 69 13.99 5.06 -5.10
CA GLU A 69 15.45 5.04 -4.93
C GLU A 69 16.12 6.12 -5.80
N PRO A 70 17.35 6.52 -5.48
CA PRO A 70 18.12 7.44 -6.31
C PRO A 70 18.17 6.99 -7.78
N GLY A 71 17.93 7.92 -8.70
CA GLY A 71 17.77 7.65 -10.13
C GLY A 71 16.36 7.20 -10.54
N PHE A 72 15.41 7.15 -9.60
CA PHE A 72 14.00 6.93 -9.85
C PHE A 72 13.14 8.03 -9.23
N PHE A 73 11.99 8.28 -9.83
CA PHE A 73 11.01 9.24 -9.38
C PHE A 73 9.59 8.69 -9.48
N VAL A 74 8.71 9.19 -8.62
CA VAL A 74 7.27 8.93 -8.71
C VAL A 74 6.55 10.27 -8.80
N ALA A 75 6.18 10.64 -10.02
CA ALA A 75 5.31 11.79 -10.28
C ALA A 75 3.84 11.46 -9.98
N GLN A 76 2.99 12.51 -9.96
CA GLN A 76 1.59 12.46 -9.54
C GLN A 76 0.85 11.20 -10.01
N THR A 77 0.29 10.46 -9.05
CA THR A 77 -0.38 9.18 -9.29
C THR A 77 -1.84 9.24 -8.89
N GLN A 78 -2.71 9.35 -9.89
CA GLN A 78 -4.16 9.22 -9.71
C GLN A 78 -4.50 7.79 -9.27
N GLY A 79 -4.76 7.59 -7.98
CA GLY A 79 -5.10 6.28 -7.41
C GLY A 79 -3.90 5.44 -6.94
N GLY A 80 -2.84 6.09 -6.44
CA GLY A 80 -1.74 5.42 -5.78
C GLY A 80 -0.65 4.89 -6.73
N ALA A 81 0.60 5.13 -6.37
CA ALA A 81 1.75 4.75 -7.18
C ALA A 81 2.11 3.27 -7.05
N ARG A 82 2.10 2.55 -8.17
CA ARG A 82 2.42 1.11 -8.19
C ARG A 82 3.89 0.80 -8.46
N LYS A 83 4.62 1.77 -8.99
CA LYS A 83 6.00 1.61 -9.47
C LYS A 83 6.67 2.96 -9.62
N ALA A 84 7.96 3.01 -9.29
CA ALA A 84 8.79 4.17 -9.60
C ALA A 84 9.22 4.16 -11.07
N ARG A 85 9.38 5.35 -11.64
CA ARG A 85 9.88 5.56 -13.00
C ARG A 85 11.37 5.90 -12.92
N ARG A 86 12.18 5.28 -13.77
CA ARG A 86 13.60 5.67 -13.88
C ARG A 86 13.71 7.06 -14.49
N CYS A 87 14.70 7.83 -14.04
CA CYS A 87 15.04 9.10 -14.67
C CYS A 87 15.46 8.93 -16.14
N PRO A 88 15.00 9.82 -17.04
CA PRO A 88 15.42 9.82 -18.43
C PRO A 88 16.93 10.10 -18.53
N ALA A 89 17.54 9.66 -19.63
CA ALA A 89 18.96 9.86 -19.88
C ALA A 89 19.32 11.35 -19.82
N GLY A 90 20.35 11.69 -19.04
CA GLY A 90 20.77 13.08 -18.79
C GLY A 90 20.14 13.72 -17.54
N PHE A 91 19.17 13.06 -16.90
CA PHE A 91 18.58 13.50 -15.63
C PHE A 91 18.86 12.47 -14.53
N PHE A 92 19.13 12.95 -13.32
CA PHE A 92 19.39 12.12 -12.15
C PHE A 92 18.89 12.81 -10.89
N THR A 93 18.36 12.02 -9.96
CA THR A 93 17.98 12.48 -8.63
C THR A 93 18.72 11.63 -7.60
N ASP A 94 19.45 12.25 -6.69
CA ASP A 94 20.13 11.57 -5.58
C ASP A 94 19.21 11.36 -4.38
N LEU A 95 18.04 12.01 -4.38
CA LEU A 95 17.11 12.01 -3.27
C LEU A 95 16.25 10.76 -3.25
N ASN A 96 16.11 10.15 -2.07
CA ASN A 96 15.07 9.17 -1.82
C ASN A 96 13.69 9.85 -1.82
N ALA A 97 12.71 9.08 -2.27
CA ALA A 97 11.33 9.54 -2.44
C ALA A 97 11.20 10.73 -3.41
N SER A 98 12.01 10.74 -4.46
CA SER A 98 11.97 11.83 -5.42
C SER A 98 10.67 11.86 -6.23
N THR A 99 10.12 13.06 -6.40
CA THR A 99 8.89 13.30 -7.17
C THR A 99 9.17 13.69 -8.62
N ALA A 100 10.44 13.99 -8.93
CA ALA A 100 10.91 14.41 -10.24
C ALA A 100 12.36 13.95 -10.48
N CYS A 101 12.78 14.05 -11.73
CA CYS A 101 14.18 14.15 -12.10
C CYS A 101 14.43 15.59 -12.55
#